data_AF-A0AA41VUL7-F1
#
_entry.id   AF-A0AA41VUL7-F1
#
_cell.length_a   1.000
_cell.length_b   1.000
_cell.length_c   1.000
_cell.angle_alpha   90.00
_cell.angle_beta   90.00
_cell.angle_gamma   90.00
#
_symmetry.space_group_name_H-M   'P 1'
#
loop_
_entity.id
_entity.type
_entity.pdbx_description
1 polymer ?
#
loop_
_entity_poly.entity_id
_entity_poly.type
_entity_poly.pdbx_seq_one_letter_code
_entity_poly.pdbx_strand_id
1 'polypeptide(L)'
;MIRAGVRPDFITFTGLLSGCSHSGLVDIGLKYFHSMHEAYFVEPRVEHFACVVDLLGRAGRLVEAKQIINQMPMKPGPSIWGALLSACRTYSNLEIGEIAAKELFVLEPENSGNYVLLSNMYADAGKREEVNTLRVRLKELGMKKSPGCSWIEINGRLHSFLGGDTCHPQAKEIYMFLESLPEKIKAAGYVPDTSFVVHDVSEEEKEGNLNTHSEKLAIAFGLLNTSPGTLLRVTKNLRICGDCHSATKFISKIYGREIIVRDINRFHHFKDGFCSCRDYW
;
A
#
# COMPACT_ATOMS: atom_id res chain seq x y z
N MET A 1 12.37 29.34 0.48
CA MET A 1 13.08 29.19 -0.80
C MET A 1 12.92 30.44 -1.69
N ILE A 2 11.76 30.69 -2.32
CA ILE A 2 11.57 31.85 -3.23
C ILE A 2 11.87 33.20 -2.56
N ARG A 3 11.36 33.44 -1.34
CA ARG A 3 11.66 34.66 -0.57
C ARG A 3 13.16 34.86 -0.26
N ALA A 4 13.94 33.79 -0.31
CA ALA A 4 15.39 33.81 -0.12
C ALA A 4 16.16 33.90 -1.46
N GLY A 5 15.47 34.15 -2.58
CA GLY A 5 16.10 34.25 -3.91
C GLY A 5 16.51 32.93 -4.55
N VAL A 6 16.19 31.79 -3.91
CA VAL A 6 16.53 30.46 -4.43
C VAL A 6 15.48 30.01 -5.44
N ARG A 7 15.92 29.66 -6.66
CA ARG A 7 15.04 29.19 -7.74
C ARG A 7 14.64 27.73 -7.50
N PRO A 8 13.34 27.37 -7.63
CA PRO A 8 12.94 25.98 -7.66
C PRO A 8 13.59 25.25 -8.85
N ASP A 9 13.87 23.97 -8.64
CA ASP A 9 14.33 23.06 -9.67
C ASP A 9 13.40 21.84 -9.78
N PHE A 10 13.76 20.89 -10.64
CA PHE A 10 13.00 19.65 -10.84
C PHE A 10 12.86 18.81 -9.56
N ILE A 11 13.87 18.82 -8.67
CA ILE A 11 13.82 18.09 -7.40
C ILE A 11 12.79 18.74 -6.47
N THR A 12 12.80 20.08 -6.42
CA THR A 12 11.85 20.86 -5.63
C THR A 12 10.41 20.57 -6.04
N PHE A 13 10.13 20.55 -7.34
CA PHE A 13 8.78 20.25 -7.85
C PHE A 13 8.38 18.80 -7.63
N THR A 14 9.31 17.85 -7.75
CA THR A 14 9.03 16.45 -7.41
C THR A 14 8.59 16.32 -5.95
N GLY A 15 9.31 16.94 -5.01
CA GLY A 15 8.94 16.94 -3.59
C GLY A 15 7.60 17.64 -3.32
N LEU A 16 7.35 18.78 -3.98
CA LEU A 16 6.10 19.53 -3.85
C LEU A 16 4.89 18.74 -4.36
N LEU A 17 4.99 18.14 -5.54
CA LEU A 17 3.93 17.35 -6.15
C LEU A 17 3.67 16.06 -5.38
N SER A 18 4.73 15.37 -4.94
CA SER A 18 4.61 14.21 -4.05
C SER A 18 3.90 14.59 -2.73
N GLY A 19 4.26 15.71 -2.12
CA GLY A 19 3.58 16.23 -0.93
C GLY A 19 2.10 16.51 -1.15
N CYS A 20 1.74 17.12 -2.29
CA CYS A 20 0.34 17.34 -2.68
C CYS A 20 -0.39 16.01 -2.89
N SER A 21 0.26 15.03 -3.55
CA SER A 21 -0.28 13.69 -3.79
C SER A 21 -0.61 12.97 -2.50
N HIS A 22 0.30 12.99 -1.54
CA HIS A 22 0.10 12.30 -0.26
C HIS A 22 -0.86 13.05 0.69
N SER A 23 -1.16 14.32 0.41
CA SER A 23 -2.07 15.16 1.20
C SER A 23 -3.44 15.35 0.57
N GLY A 24 -3.69 14.78 -0.63
CA GLY A 24 -4.95 14.91 -1.35
C GLY A 24 -5.23 16.31 -1.90
N LEU A 25 -4.20 17.14 -2.05
CA LEU A 25 -4.33 18.53 -2.52
C LEU A 25 -4.31 18.60 -4.05
N VAL A 26 -5.32 17.99 -4.69
CA VAL A 26 -5.36 17.77 -6.15
C VAL A 26 -5.24 19.06 -6.95
N ASP A 27 -6.11 20.04 -6.69
CA ASP A 27 -6.14 21.28 -7.48
C ASP A 27 -4.87 22.12 -7.28
N ILE A 28 -4.30 22.09 -6.08
CA ILE A 28 -3.02 22.75 -5.77
C ILE A 28 -1.87 22.05 -6.49
N GLY A 29 -1.84 20.72 -6.48
CA GLY A 29 -0.82 19.93 -7.17
C GLY A 29 -0.84 20.15 -8.68
N LEU A 30 -2.02 20.13 -9.30
CA LEU A 30 -2.17 20.43 -10.74
C LEU A 30 -1.74 21.87 -11.07
N LYS A 31 -2.14 22.84 -10.23
CA LYS A 31 -1.69 24.23 -10.40
C LYS A 31 -0.16 24.34 -10.36
N TYR A 32 0.50 23.65 -9.44
CA TYR A 32 1.95 23.67 -9.37
C TYR A 32 2.60 22.98 -10.56
N PHE A 33 2.05 21.85 -11.01
CA PHE A 33 2.52 21.14 -12.20
C PHE A 33 2.50 22.04 -13.45
N HIS A 34 1.41 22.76 -13.71
CA HIS A 34 1.33 23.70 -14.83
C HIS A 34 2.28 24.90 -14.67
N SER A 35 2.35 25.47 -13.45
CA SER A 35 3.22 26.62 -13.19
C SER A 35 4.71 26.31 -13.37
N MET A 36 5.11 25.04 -13.31
CA MET A 36 6.50 24.60 -13.37
C MET A 36 7.18 25.07 -14.66
N HIS A 37 6.52 24.84 -15.81
CA HIS A 37 6.99 25.34 -17.10
C HIS A 37 6.70 26.84 -17.26
N GLU A 38 5.46 27.27 -16.99
CA GLU A 38 5.00 28.63 -17.31
C GLU A 38 5.66 29.75 -16.49
N ALA A 39 5.92 29.51 -15.20
CA ALA A 39 6.40 30.53 -14.28
C ALA A 39 7.85 30.32 -13.83
N TYR A 40 8.33 29.08 -13.87
CA TYR A 40 9.67 28.72 -13.37
C TYR A 40 10.61 28.16 -14.44
N PHE A 41 10.13 27.96 -15.67
CA PHE A 41 10.91 27.45 -16.80
C PHE A 41 11.59 26.10 -16.49
N VAL A 42 10.94 25.26 -15.68
CA VAL A 42 11.39 23.91 -15.37
C VAL A 42 10.56 22.93 -16.19
N GLU A 43 11.23 22.13 -17.02
CA GLU A 43 10.56 21.15 -17.89
C GLU A 43 10.06 19.92 -17.11
N PRO A 44 8.80 19.49 -17.32
CA PRO A 44 8.28 18.24 -16.78
C PRO A 44 9.12 17.03 -17.17
N ARG A 45 9.54 16.28 -16.14
CA ARG A 45 10.21 14.98 -16.25
C ARG A 45 9.30 13.84 -15.77
N VAL A 46 9.70 12.60 -16.06
CA VAL A 46 8.97 11.38 -15.73
C VAL A 46 8.51 11.34 -14.27
N GLU A 47 9.35 11.81 -13.34
CA GLU A 47 9.05 11.84 -11.90
C GLU A 47 7.87 12.76 -11.56
N HIS A 48 7.74 13.89 -12.25
CA HIS A 48 6.64 14.83 -12.05
C HIS A 48 5.33 14.25 -12.59
N PHE A 49 5.36 13.63 -13.77
CA PHE A 49 4.21 12.93 -14.33
C PHE A 49 3.78 11.78 -13.42
N ALA A 50 4.72 11.01 -12.87
CA ALA A 50 4.42 9.98 -11.88
C ALA A 50 3.71 10.55 -10.65
N CYS A 51 4.17 11.69 -10.12
CA CYS A 51 3.50 12.37 -9.01
C CYS A 51 2.08 12.84 -9.37
N VAL A 52 1.85 13.37 -10.57
CA VAL A 52 0.52 13.85 -11.01
C VAL A 52 -0.44 12.69 -11.27
N VAL A 53 0.04 11.60 -11.86
CA VAL A 53 -0.77 10.39 -12.06
C VAL A 53 -1.13 9.75 -10.73
N ASP A 54 -0.20 9.69 -9.77
CA ASP A 54 -0.48 9.24 -8.41
C ASP A 54 -1.49 10.18 -7.70
N LEU A 55 -1.33 11.50 -7.82
CA LEU A 55 -2.24 12.52 -7.28
C LEU A 55 -3.68 12.35 -7.78
N LEU A 56 -3.85 12.23 -9.10
CA LEU A 56 -5.16 12.03 -9.74
C LEU A 56 -5.73 10.65 -9.43
N GLY A 57 -4.87 9.63 -9.47
CA GLY A 57 -5.22 8.24 -9.17
C GLY A 57 -5.80 8.09 -7.76
N ARG A 58 -5.12 8.64 -6.74
CA ARG A 58 -5.57 8.64 -5.34
C ARG A 58 -6.86 9.43 -5.10
N ALA A 59 -7.23 10.31 -6.01
CA ALA A 59 -8.48 11.06 -5.97
C ALA A 59 -9.60 10.42 -6.80
N GLY A 60 -9.36 9.26 -7.42
CA GLY A 60 -10.33 8.57 -8.27
C GLY A 60 -10.54 9.22 -9.64
N ARG A 61 -9.74 10.23 -10.01
CA ARG A 61 -9.78 10.91 -11.31
C ARG A 61 -9.03 10.11 -12.37
N LEU A 62 -9.41 8.83 -12.55
CA LEU A 62 -8.67 7.86 -13.35
C LEU A 62 -8.61 8.21 -14.85
N VAL A 63 -9.68 8.78 -15.39
CA VAL A 63 -9.73 9.21 -16.79
C VAL A 63 -8.72 10.33 -17.04
N GLU A 64 -8.66 11.31 -16.13
CA GLU A 64 -7.68 12.40 -16.21
C GLU A 64 -6.25 11.90 -15.99
N ALA A 65 -6.06 10.97 -15.06
CA ALA A 65 -4.75 10.33 -14.86
C ALA A 65 -4.26 9.66 -16.15
N LYS A 66 -5.13 8.93 -16.86
CA LYS A 66 -4.82 8.34 -18.18
C LYS A 66 -4.56 9.42 -19.24
N GLN A 67 -5.30 10.53 -19.24
CA GLN A 67 -5.04 11.64 -20.16
C GLN A 67 -3.66 12.26 -19.94
N ILE A 68 -3.23 12.45 -18.69
CA ILE A 68 -1.89 12.92 -18.35
C ILE A 68 -0.82 11.98 -18.91
N ILE A 69 -1.01 10.66 -18.81
CA ILE A 69 -0.10 9.67 -19.41
C ILE A 69 -0.03 9.83 -20.94
N ASN A 70 -1.17 10.00 -21.60
CA ASN A 70 -1.23 10.16 -23.06
C ASN A 70 -0.59 11.47 -23.56
N GLN A 71 -0.51 12.50 -22.71
CA GLN A 71 0.10 13.80 -23.02
C GLN A 71 1.61 13.82 -22.76
N MET A 72 2.19 12.75 -22.21
CA MET A 72 3.61 12.71 -21.90
C MET A 72 4.46 12.84 -23.18
N PRO A 73 5.48 13.74 -23.19
CA PRO A 73 6.39 13.86 -24.33
C PRO A 73 7.43 12.71 -24.38
N MET A 74 7.42 11.82 -23.39
CA MET A 74 8.30 10.65 -23.29
C MET A 74 7.50 9.38 -22.98
N LYS A 75 8.11 8.20 -23.18
CA LYS A 75 7.46 6.93 -22.86
C LYS A 75 7.19 6.82 -21.34
N PRO A 76 5.96 6.47 -20.93
CA PRO A 76 5.66 6.26 -19.51
C PRO A 76 6.39 5.03 -18.98
N GLY A 77 6.99 5.16 -17.79
CA GLY A 77 7.68 4.07 -17.11
C GLY A 77 6.78 3.24 -16.18
N PRO A 78 7.33 2.18 -15.55
CA PRO A 78 6.57 1.30 -14.67
C PRO A 78 5.92 2.00 -13.48
N SER A 79 6.59 3.00 -12.89
CA SER A 79 6.06 3.75 -11.74
C SER A 79 4.73 4.44 -12.06
N ILE A 80 4.57 4.94 -13.29
CA ILE A 80 3.38 5.67 -13.73
C ILE A 80 2.21 4.71 -13.97
N TRP A 81 2.45 3.63 -14.73
CA TRP A 81 1.44 2.61 -14.96
C TRP A 81 1.06 1.86 -13.67
N GLY A 82 2.02 1.64 -12.79
CA GLY A 82 1.81 1.04 -11.47
C GLY A 82 0.91 1.91 -10.59
N ALA A 83 1.13 3.23 -10.57
CA ALA A 83 0.26 4.17 -9.86
C ALA A 83 -1.17 4.13 -10.40
N LEU A 84 -1.34 4.15 -11.73
CA LEU A 84 -2.65 4.05 -12.36
C LEU A 84 -3.34 2.72 -12.08
N LEU A 85 -2.64 1.59 -12.22
CA LEU A 85 -3.19 0.26 -11.94
C LEU A 85 -3.62 0.12 -10.47
N SER A 86 -2.81 0.64 -9.54
CA SER A 86 -3.15 0.62 -8.11
C SER A 86 -4.42 1.42 -7.83
N ALA A 87 -4.55 2.60 -8.44
CA ALA A 87 -5.76 3.42 -8.33
C ALA A 87 -6.97 2.73 -8.97
N CYS A 88 -6.82 2.11 -10.14
CA CYS A 88 -7.88 1.33 -10.79
C CYS A 88 -8.41 0.21 -9.90
N ARG A 89 -7.55 -0.49 -9.15
CA ARG A 89 -7.99 -1.46 -8.14
C ARG A 89 -8.83 -0.79 -7.05
N THR A 90 -8.33 0.31 -6.47
CA THR A 90 -9.03 1.01 -5.38
C THR A 90 -10.42 1.49 -5.76
N TYR A 91 -10.60 1.94 -7.01
CA TYR A 91 -11.88 2.45 -7.52
C TYR A 91 -12.62 1.44 -8.42
N SER A 92 -12.23 0.16 -8.38
CA SER A 92 -12.85 -0.93 -9.14
C SER A 92 -13.02 -0.66 -10.65
N ASN A 93 -12.13 0.14 -11.24
CA ASN A 93 -12.19 0.47 -12.67
C ASN A 93 -11.36 -0.54 -13.47
N LEU A 94 -12.01 -1.65 -13.83
CA LEU A 94 -11.35 -2.74 -14.54
C LEU A 94 -10.87 -2.34 -15.94
N GLU A 95 -11.62 -1.50 -16.65
CA GLU A 95 -11.28 -1.10 -18.03
C GLU A 95 -9.92 -0.40 -18.12
N ILE A 96 -9.70 0.64 -17.31
CA ILE A 96 -8.41 1.34 -17.28
C ILE A 96 -7.33 0.47 -16.63
N GLY A 97 -7.71 -0.36 -15.65
CA GLY A 97 -6.81 -1.31 -15.00
C GLY A 97 -6.20 -2.31 -15.96
N GLU A 98 -6.99 -2.89 -16.86
CA GLU A 98 -6.49 -3.82 -17.89
C GLU A 98 -5.46 -3.16 -18.82
N ILE A 99 -5.68 -1.89 -19.18
CA ILE A 99 -4.74 -1.12 -20.02
C ILE A 99 -3.41 -0.96 -19.27
N ALA A 100 -3.45 -0.46 -18.03
CA ALA A 100 -2.25 -0.24 -17.24
C ALA A 100 -1.49 -1.55 -16.97
N ALA A 101 -2.20 -2.65 -16.70
CA ALA A 101 -1.58 -3.95 -16.48
C ALA A 101 -0.92 -4.51 -17.75
N LYS A 102 -1.52 -4.35 -18.92
CA LYS A 102 -0.93 -4.79 -20.21
C LYS A 102 0.39 -4.07 -20.48
N GLU A 103 0.45 -2.77 -20.24
CA GLU A 103 1.70 -1.99 -20.36
C GLU A 103 2.75 -2.48 -19.36
N LEU A 104 2.36 -2.74 -18.11
CA LEU A 104 3.26 -3.28 -17.09
C LEU A 104 3.78 -4.69 -17.41
N PHE A 105 3.00 -5.54 -18.07
CA PHE A 105 3.48 -6.86 -18.50
C PHE A 105 4.56 -6.78 -19.58
N VAL A 106 4.62 -5.68 -20.32
CA VAL A 106 5.69 -5.42 -21.29
C VAL A 106 6.90 -4.80 -20.61
N LEU A 107 6.68 -3.83 -19.71
CA LEU A 107 7.76 -3.09 -19.05
C LEU A 107 8.44 -3.90 -17.93
N GLU A 108 7.69 -4.72 -17.21
CA GLU A 108 8.14 -5.52 -16.06
C GLU A 108 7.56 -6.94 -16.12
N PRO A 109 7.92 -7.76 -17.13
CA PRO A 109 7.34 -9.08 -17.34
C PRO A 109 7.58 -10.06 -16.17
N GLU A 110 8.62 -9.84 -15.37
CA GLU A 110 8.97 -10.67 -14.21
C GLU A 110 8.36 -10.17 -12.88
N ASN A 111 7.65 -9.03 -12.90
CA ASN A 111 7.02 -8.48 -11.72
C ASN A 111 5.67 -9.16 -11.47
N SER A 112 5.70 -10.27 -10.73
CA SER A 112 4.49 -11.03 -10.34
C SER A 112 3.42 -10.17 -9.64
N GLY A 113 3.80 -9.06 -9.01
CA GLY A 113 2.87 -8.13 -8.35
C GLY A 113 1.84 -7.54 -9.32
N ASN A 114 2.25 -7.20 -10.54
CA ASN A 114 1.38 -6.62 -11.56
C ASN A 114 0.28 -7.62 -12.00
N TYR A 115 0.65 -8.90 -12.15
CA TYR A 115 -0.27 -9.98 -12.52
C TYR A 115 -1.25 -10.30 -11.40
N VAL A 116 -0.75 -10.38 -10.17
CA VAL A 116 -1.58 -10.61 -8.98
C VAL A 116 -2.57 -9.47 -8.81
N LEU A 117 -2.16 -8.23 -9.05
CA LEU A 117 -3.02 -7.07 -8.91
C LEU A 117 -4.21 -7.11 -9.89
N LEU A 118 -3.95 -7.38 -11.18
CA LEU A 118 -5.02 -7.56 -12.17
C LEU A 118 -5.89 -8.80 -11.87
N SER A 119 -5.28 -9.91 -11.43
CA SER A 119 -6.03 -11.10 -11.04
C SER A 119 -6.97 -10.85 -9.88
N ASN A 120 -6.58 -10.02 -8.91
CA ASN A 120 -7.48 -9.65 -7.81
C ASN A 120 -8.64 -8.81 -8.32
N MET A 121 -8.38 -7.84 -9.21
CA MET A 121 -9.44 -7.04 -9.83
C MET A 121 -10.43 -7.91 -10.63
N TYR A 122 -9.95 -8.95 -11.33
CA TYR A 122 -10.84 -9.91 -11.98
C TYR A 122 -11.67 -10.71 -10.98
N ALA A 123 -11.07 -11.15 -9.87
CA ALA A 123 -11.78 -11.87 -8.83
C ALA A 123 -12.89 -11.00 -8.21
N ASP A 124 -12.58 -9.73 -7.90
CA ASP A 124 -13.53 -8.74 -7.38
C ASP A 124 -14.70 -8.50 -8.35
N ALA A 125 -14.44 -8.58 -9.67
CA ALA A 125 -15.44 -8.46 -10.72
C ALA A 125 -16.17 -9.78 -11.06
N GLY A 126 -15.90 -10.89 -10.35
CA GLY A 126 -16.50 -12.21 -10.62
C GLY A 126 -15.99 -12.91 -11.88
N LYS A 127 -14.91 -12.42 -12.49
CA LYS A 127 -14.32 -12.89 -13.75
C LYS A 127 -13.37 -14.08 -13.54
N ARG A 128 -13.96 -15.23 -13.20
CA ARG A 128 -13.22 -16.46 -12.82
C ARG A 128 -12.31 -17.01 -13.92
N GLU A 129 -12.74 -16.93 -15.18
CA GLU A 129 -11.95 -17.44 -16.30
C GLU A 129 -10.67 -16.61 -16.53
N GLU A 130 -10.76 -15.30 -16.38
CA GLU A 130 -9.62 -14.39 -16.49
C GLU A 130 -8.63 -14.57 -15.33
N VAL A 131 -9.13 -14.83 -14.10
CA VAL A 131 -8.29 -15.24 -12.96
C VAL A 131 -7.52 -16.51 -13.28
N ASN A 132 -8.19 -17.55 -13.79
CA ASN A 132 -7.55 -18.81 -14.14
C ASN A 132 -6.51 -18.62 -15.25
N THR A 133 -6.83 -17.82 -16.26
CA THR A 133 -5.91 -17.47 -17.36
C THR A 133 -4.62 -16.83 -16.83
N LEU A 134 -4.72 -15.85 -15.93
CA LEU A 134 -3.55 -15.22 -15.34
C LEU A 134 -2.75 -16.17 -14.43
N ARG A 135 -3.43 -17.05 -13.69
CA ARG A 135 -2.78 -18.08 -12.86
C ARG A 135 -1.97 -19.05 -13.70
N VAL A 136 -2.48 -19.49 -14.86
CA VAL A 136 -1.75 -20.36 -15.80
C VAL A 136 -0.52 -19.62 -16.32
N ARG A 137 -0.68 -18.38 -16.80
CA ARG A 137 0.44 -17.56 -17.30
C ARG A 137 1.54 -17.34 -16.26
N LEU A 138 1.17 -17.10 -15.00
CA LEU A 138 2.14 -16.99 -13.89
C LEU A 138 2.95 -18.27 -13.69
N LYS A 139 2.31 -19.44 -13.80
CA LYS A 139 2.99 -20.75 -13.71
C LYS A 139 3.93 -20.98 -14.89
N GLU A 140 3.49 -20.67 -16.10
CA GLU A 140 4.30 -20.80 -17.33
C GLU A 140 5.56 -19.94 -17.28
N LEU A 141 5.46 -18.74 -16.71
CA LEU A 141 6.59 -17.83 -16.50
C LEU A 141 7.48 -18.23 -15.30
N GLY A 142 7.17 -19.33 -14.60
CA GLY A 142 7.91 -19.78 -13.43
C GLY A 142 7.84 -18.82 -12.24
N MET A 143 6.92 -17.86 -12.28
CA MET A 143 6.83 -16.80 -11.28
C MET A 143 6.21 -17.32 -9.99
N LYS A 144 6.93 -17.11 -8.88
CA LYS A 144 6.41 -17.36 -7.53
C LYS A 144 5.96 -16.04 -6.92
N LYS A 145 4.73 -16.02 -6.40
CA LYS A 145 4.23 -14.90 -5.61
C LYS A 145 5.14 -14.73 -4.38
N SER A 146 5.74 -13.56 -4.22
CA SER A 146 6.46 -13.23 -2.98
C SER A 146 5.45 -13.20 -1.82
N PRO A 147 5.66 -13.98 -0.75
CA PRO A 147 4.77 -13.93 0.40
C PRO A 147 4.93 -12.58 1.12
N GLY A 148 3.83 -12.11 1.73
CA GLY A 148 3.87 -10.92 2.56
C GLY A 148 4.65 -11.19 3.84
N CYS A 149 5.77 -10.51 4.02
CA CYS A 149 6.68 -10.64 5.15
C CYS A 149 6.74 -9.32 5.91
N SER A 150 6.58 -9.40 7.23
CA SER A 150 6.80 -8.26 8.12
C SER A 150 7.90 -8.60 9.11
N TRP A 151 8.70 -7.61 9.50
CA TRP A 151 9.74 -7.80 10.50
C TRP A 151 9.81 -6.63 11.47
N ILE A 152 10.29 -6.94 12.67
CA ILE A 152 10.49 -6.02 13.78
C ILE A 152 11.85 -6.29 14.41
N GLU A 153 12.51 -5.22 14.86
CA GLU A 153 13.76 -5.32 15.60
C GLU A 153 13.50 -5.10 17.08
N ILE A 154 13.90 -6.07 17.91
CA ILE A 154 13.81 -6.00 19.37
C ILE A 154 15.14 -6.46 19.96
N ASN A 155 15.70 -5.67 20.87
CA ASN A 155 16.98 -5.97 21.53
C ASN A 155 18.12 -6.29 20.53
N GLY A 156 18.18 -5.58 19.41
CA GLY A 156 19.20 -5.76 18.36
C GLY A 156 19.06 -7.04 17.54
N ARG A 157 17.91 -7.73 17.63
CA ARG A 157 17.60 -8.92 16.84
C ARG A 157 16.42 -8.66 15.91
N LEU A 158 16.56 -9.09 14.66
CA LEU A 158 15.52 -9.03 13.66
C LEU A 158 14.62 -10.27 13.78
N HIS A 159 13.32 -10.04 13.91
CA HIS A 159 12.30 -11.08 13.95
C HIS A 159 11.38 -10.89 12.74
N SER A 160 11.34 -11.90 11.86
CA SER A 160 10.56 -11.88 10.62
C SER A 160 9.40 -12.86 10.72
N PHE A 161 8.28 -12.49 10.11
CA PHE A 161 7.04 -13.25 10.14
C PHE A 161 6.44 -13.30 8.73
N LEU A 162 6.03 -14.50 8.32
CA LEU A 162 5.13 -14.69 7.18
C LEU A 162 3.68 -14.78 7.67
N GLY A 163 2.72 -14.58 6.76
CA GLY A 163 1.32 -14.83 7.10
C GLY A 163 1.13 -16.30 7.50
N GLY A 164 0.54 -16.57 8.66
CA GLY A 164 0.37 -17.94 9.18
C GLY A 164 1.66 -18.61 9.69
N ASP A 165 2.73 -17.86 9.94
CA ASP A 165 4.03 -18.39 10.34
C ASP A 165 4.05 -18.96 11.77
N THR A 166 4.34 -20.25 11.90
CA THR A 166 4.49 -20.97 13.17
C THR A 166 5.93 -21.38 13.49
N CYS A 167 6.91 -20.95 12.68
CA CYS A 167 8.32 -21.33 12.85
C CYS A 167 9.03 -20.51 13.95
N HIS A 168 8.45 -19.39 14.37
CA HIS A 168 9.04 -18.54 15.41
C HIS A 168 9.04 -19.26 16.78
N PRO A 169 10.11 -19.17 17.60
CA PRO A 169 10.18 -19.85 18.90
C PRO A 169 9.04 -19.48 19.87
N GLN A 170 8.51 -18.27 19.76
CA GLN A 170 7.37 -17.76 20.54
C GLN A 170 6.04 -17.78 19.76
N ALA A 171 5.91 -18.62 18.73
CA ALA A 171 4.69 -18.66 17.91
C ALA A 171 3.46 -18.93 18.78
N LYS A 172 3.53 -19.85 19.73
CA LYS A 172 2.39 -20.18 20.60
C LYS A 172 1.88 -18.95 21.37
N GLU A 173 2.77 -18.20 21.99
CA GLU A 173 2.43 -17.00 22.76
C GLU A 173 1.87 -15.88 21.87
N ILE A 174 2.45 -15.71 20.68
CA ILE A 174 1.98 -14.74 19.68
C ILE A 174 0.54 -15.07 19.26
N TYR A 175 0.27 -16.32 18.92
CA TYR A 175 -1.06 -16.75 18.47
C TYR A 175 -2.09 -16.66 19.58
N MET A 176 -1.75 -17.08 20.81
CA MET A 176 -2.64 -16.89 21.97
C MET A 176 -2.97 -15.41 22.21
N PHE A 177 -1.99 -14.51 22.05
CA PHE A 177 -2.24 -13.07 22.14
C PHE A 177 -3.19 -12.61 21.02
N LEU A 178 -2.94 -13.04 19.79
CA LEU A 178 -3.76 -12.69 18.62
C LEU A 178 -5.18 -13.25 18.70
N GLU A 179 -5.43 -14.39 19.34
CA GLU A 179 -6.78 -14.90 19.58
C GLU A 179 -7.56 -14.01 20.56
N SER A 180 -6.89 -13.46 21.58
CA SER A 180 -7.50 -12.54 22.54
C SER A 180 -7.70 -11.11 22.02
N LEU A 181 -7.04 -10.78 20.90
CA LEU A 181 -7.00 -9.43 20.38
C LEU A 181 -8.32 -8.99 19.71
N PRO A 182 -8.94 -9.78 18.80
CA PRO A 182 -10.21 -9.48 18.16
C PRO A 182 -11.28 -9.00 19.11
N GLU A 183 -11.51 -9.67 20.23
CA GLU A 183 -12.54 -9.26 21.19
C GLU A 183 -12.29 -7.86 21.74
N LYS A 184 -11.02 -7.55 22.10
CA LYS A 184 -10.63 -6.22 22.62
C LYS A 184 -10.77 -5.13 21.56
N ILE A 185 -10.30 -5.38 20.34
CA ILE A 185 -10.40 -4.38 19.26
C ILE A 185 -11.84 -4.22 18.75
N LYS A 186 -12.62 -5.30 18.64
CA LYS A 186 -14.05 -5.28 18.27
C LYS A 186 -14.85 -4.49 19.32
N ALA A 187 -14.61 -4.70 20.61
CA ALA A 187 -15.21 -3.91 21.69
C ALA A 187 -14.87 -2.41 21.61
N ALA A 188 -13.72 -2.05 21.05
CA ALA A 188 -13.32 -0.67 20.80
C ALA A 188 -13.89 -0.08 19.49
N GLY A 189 -14.63 -0.86 18.70
CA GLY A 189 -15.28 -0.43 17.45
C GLY A 189 -14.59 -0.88 16.16
N TYR A 190 -13.61 -1.78 16.22
CA TYR A 190 -13.01 -2.37 15.01
C TYR A 190 -13.96 -3.35 14.35
N VAL A 191 -14.12 -3.22 13.03
CA VAL A 191 -14.84 -4.17 12.19
C VAL A 191 -13.83 -4.73 11.17
N PRO A 192 -13.59 -6.06 11.15
CA PRO A 192 -12.74 -6.69 10.14
C PRO A 192 -13.27 -6.43 8.74
N ASP A 193 -12.37 -6.11 7.79
CA ASP A 193 -12.74 -5.95 6.38
C ASP A 193 -12.34 -7.20 5.59
N THR A 194 -13.31 -8.11 5.39
CA THR A 194 -13.11 -9.40 4.70
C THR A 194 -12.95 -9.27 3.19
N SER A 195 -13.16 -8.07 2.61
CA SER A 195 -12.89 -7.82 1.18
C SER A 195 -11.41 -7.95 0.80
N PHE A 196 -10.52 -7.90 1.80
CA PHE A 196 -9.07 -8.06 1.58
C PHE A 196 -8.60 -9.52 1.52
N VAL A 197 -9.49 -10.50 1.65
CA VAL A 197 -9.18 -11.94 1.55
C VAL A 197 -9.68 -12.50 0.22
N VAL A 198 -9.00 -13.53 -0.29
CA VAL A 198 -9.34 -14.19 -1.57
C VAL A 198 -10.78 -14.72 -1.56
N HIS A 199 -11.52 -14.55 -2.66
CA HIS A 199 -12.94 -14.84 -2.81
C HIS A 199 -13.38 -16.32 -2.71
N ASP A 200 -12.47 -17.26 -2.46
CA ASP A 200 -12.73 -18.71 -2.48
C ASP A 200 -12.70 -19.40 -1.08
N VAL A 201 -12.81 -18.65 0.02
CA VAL A 201 -12.85 -19.17 1.40
C VAL A 201 -14.09 -18.68 2.16
N SER A 202 -14.55 -19.42 3.18
CA SER A 202 -15.71 -19.03 3.99
C SER A 202 -15.44 -17.73 4.77
N GLU A 203 -16.47 -16.95 5.17
CA GLU A 203 -16.25 -15.69 5.90
C GLU A 203 -15.50 -15.89 7.24
N GLU A 204 -15.73 -17.00 7.92
CA GLU A 204 -15.00 -17.40 9.14
C GLU A 204 -13.52 -17.70 8.84
N GLU A 205 -13.23 -18.39 7.73
CA GLU A 205 -11.86 -18.60 7.25
C GLU A 205 -11.21 -17.31 6.75
N LYS A 206 -11.99 -16.35 6.22
CA LYS A 206 -11.48 -15.02 5.86
C LYS A 206 -11.05 -14.25 7.11
N GLU A 207 -11.87 -14.23 8.17
CA GLU A 207 -11.50 -13.62 9.45
C GLU A 207 -10.26 -14.29 10.08
N GLY A 208 -10.17 -15.62 10.03
CA GLY A 208 -8.99 -16.38 10.48
C GLY A 208 -7.71 -16.02 9.72
N ASN A 209 -7.81 -15.83 8.40
CA ASN A 209 -6.68 -15.39 7.58
C ASN A 209 -6.27 -13.94 7.89
N LEU A 210 -7.21 -13.03 8.15
CA LEU A 210 -6.89 -11.64 8.51
C LEU A 210 -6.14 -11.53 9.84
N ASN A 211 -6.42 -12.39 10.81
CA ASN A 211 -5.75 -12.37 12.12
C ASN A 211 -4.30 -12.84 12.07
N THR A 212 -3.93 -13.60 11.04
CA THR A 212 -2.59 -14.20 10.90
C THR A 212 -1.70 -13.45 9.90
N HIS A 213 -2.10 -12.26 9.47
CA HIS A 213 -1.24 -11.39 8.65
C HIS A 213 0.08 -11.08 9.38
N SER A 214 1.17 -11.02 8.61
CA SER A 214 2.51 -10.86 9.17
C SER A 214 2.68 -9.55 9.96
N GLU A 215 1.95 -8.49 9.61
CA GLU A 215 1.94 -7.23 10.34
C GLU A 215 1.43 -7.43 11.77
N LYS A 216 0.32 -8.16 11.93
CA LYS A 216 -0.28 -8.44 13.24
C LYS A 216 0.61 -9.35 14.08
N LEU A 217 1.25 -10.35 13.46
CA LEU A 217 2.24 -11.22 14.12
C LEU A 217 3.43 -10.40 14.66
N ALA A 218 4.01 -9.52 13.83
CA ALA A 218 5.13 -8.66 14.23
C ALA A 218 4.74 -7.67 15.35
N ILE A 219 3.55 -7.07 15.28
CA ILE A 219 3.05 -6.16 16.32
C ILE A 219 2.79 -6.93 17.63
N ALA A 220 2.12 -8.08 17.56
CA ALA A 220 1.87 -8.93 18.73
C ALA A 220 3.17 -9.35 19.42
N PHE A 221 4.16 -9.81 18.64
CA PHE A 221 5.50 -10.10 19.15
C PHE A 221 6.14 -8.88 19.82
N GLY A 222 6.02 -7.70 19.20
CA GLY A 222 6.44 -6.42 19.77
C GLY A 222 5.81 -6.12 21.12
N LEU A 223 4.50 -6.25 21.23
CA LEU A 223 3.74 -5.99 22.45
C LEU A 223 4.12 -6.94 23.59
N LEU A 224 4.34 -8.23 23.27
CA LEU A 224 4.70 -9.25 24.26
C LEU A 224 6.12 -9.08 24.81
N ASN A 225 7.06 -8.57 24.01
CA ASN A 225 8.49 -8.58 24.34
C ASN A 225 9.07 -7.20 24.67
N THR A 226 8.23 -6.18 24.86
CA THR A 226 8.69 -4.83 25.22
C THR A 226 7.77 -4.17 26.23
N SER A 227 8.34 -3.30 27.07
CA SER A 227 7.59 -2.60 28.12
C SER A 227 6.51 -1.67 27.54
N PRO A 228 5.42 -1.42 28.28
CA PRO A 228 4.41 -0.42 27.92
C PRO A 228 5.04 0.94 27.56
N GLY A 229 4.48 1.61 26.54
CA GLY A 229 5.01 2.87 26.02
C GLY A 229 6.20 2.74 25.07
N THR A 230 6.83 1.57 24.92
CA THR A 230 7.93 1.38 23.97
C THR A 230 7.43 1.52 22.53
N LEU A 231 8.09 2.35 21.72
CA LEU A 231 7.81 2.50 20.29
C LEU A 231 8.13 1.21 19.52
N LEU A 232 7.14 0.69 18.79
CA LEU A 232 7.31 -0.46 17.92
C LEU A 232 7.62 0.00 16.49
N ARG A 233 8.62 -0.62 15.84
CA ARG A 233 8.99 -0.35 14.44
C ARG A 233 8.87 -1.61 13.62
N VAL A 234 7.85 -1.68 12.77
CA VAL A 234 7.58 -2.81 11.88
C VAL A 234 7.86 -2.38 10.45
N THR A 235 8.47 -3.25 9.66
CA THR A 235 8.60 -3.04 8.21
C THR A 235 7.89 -4.16 7.47
N LYS A 236 7.24 -3.81 6.36
CA LYS A 236 6.49 -4.71 5.47
C LYS A 236 7.06 -4.64 4.06
N ASN A 237 7.26 -5.79 3.42
CA ASN A 237 7.74 -5.87 2.02
C ASN A 237 6.68 -5.58 0.95
N LEU A 238 5.43 -5.37 1.35
CA LEU A 238 4.27 -5.06 0.51
C LEU A 238 3.56 -3.82 1.08
N ARG A 239 2.60 -3.26 0.34
CA ARG A 239 1.69 -2.25 0.90
C ARG A 239 0.87 -2.88 2.02
N ILE A 240 0.71 -2.19 3.15
CA ILE A 240 -0.15 -2.66 4.24
C ILE A 240 -1.59 -2.83 3.73
N CYS A 241 -2.32 -3.87 4.14
CA CYS A 241 -3.73 -4.00 3.75
C CYS A 241 -4.63 -3.10 4.63
N GLY A 242 -5.84 -2.80 4.14
CA GLY A 242 -6.77 -1.90 4.84
C GLY A 242 -7.15 -2.41 6.22
N ASP A 243 -7.37 -3.72 6.33
CA ASP A 243 -7.64 -4.39 7.59
C ASP A 243 -6.50 -4.24 8.61
N CYS A 244 -5.26 -4.52 8.21
CA CYS A 244 -4.10 -4.38 9.09
C CYS A 244 -3.84 -2.92 9.48
N HIS A 245 -4.05 -1.98 8.57
CA HIS A 245 -3.96 -0.55 8.86
C HIS A 245 -4.99 -0.16 9.94
N SER A 246 -6.25 -0.57 9.77
CA SER A 246 -7.33 -0.35 10.75
C SER A 246 -7.04 -1.03 12.08
N ALA A 247 -6.68 -2.31 12.08
CA ALA A 247 -6.33 -3.04 13.30
C ALA A 247 -5.19 -2.35 14.07
N THR A 248 -4.15 -1.87 13.37
CA THR A 248 -3.02 -1.18 13.99
C THR A 248 -3.44 0.13 14.68
N LYS A 249 -4.39 0.88 14.10
CA LYS A 249 -5.00 2.04 14.77
C LYS A 249 -5.60 1.62 16.12
N PHE A 250 -6.47 0.62 16.15
CA PHE A 250 -7.10 0.18 17.40
C PHE A 250 -6.08 -0.38 18.41
N ILE A 251 -5.09 -1.15 17.95
CA ILE A 251 -4.01 -1.66 18.80
C ILE A 251 -3.25 -0.51 19.45
N SER A 252 -2.89 0.53 18.69
CA SER A 252 -2.17 1.71 19.20
C SER A 252 -2.92 2.38 20.36
N LYS A 253 -4.25 2.50 20.22
CA LYS A 253 -5.13 3.10 21.23
C LYS A 253 -5.28 2.24 22.48
N ILE A 254 -5.60 0.95 22.30
CA ILE A 254 -5.92 0.04 23.41
C ILE A 254 -4.69 -0.23 24.29
N TYR A 255 -3.54 -0.42 23.66
CA TYR A 255 -2.31 -0.75 24.39
C TYR A 255 -1.46 0.48 24.73
N GLY A 256 -1.89 1.69 24.33
CA GLY A 256 -1.14 2.93 24.55
C GLY A 256 0.26 2.87 23.93
N ARG A 257 0.35 2.42 22.67
CA ARG A 257 1.62 2.18 21.97
C ARG A 257 1.70 3.03 20.72
N GLU A 258 2.80 3.75 20.59
CA GLU A 258 3.21 4.27 19.28
C GLU A 258 3.74 3.11 18.43
N ILE A 259 3.23 2.98 17.21
CA ILE A 259 3.62 1.94 16.26
C ILE A 259 3.95 2.63 14.94
N ILE A 260 5.16 2.43 14.43
CA ILE A 260 5.56 2.87 13.10
C ILE A 260 5.59 1.63 12.21
N VAL A 261 4.79 1.65 11.15
CA VAL A 261 4.85 0.63 10.09
C VAL A 261 5.39 1.27 8.82
N ARG A 262 6.55 0.79 8.34
CA ARG A 262 7.07 1.13 7.02
C ARG A 262 6.56 0.11 6.01
N ASP A 263 5.81 0.53 5.02
CA ASP A 263 5.50 -0.29 3.85
C ASP A 263 6.32 0.16 2.64
N ILE A 264 6.04 -0.41 1.46
CA ILE A 264 6.75 -0.07 0.21
C ILE A 264 6.52 1.38 -0.25
N ASN A 265 5.47 2.05 0.24
CA ASN A 265 5.05 3.37 -0.20
C ASN A 265 5.43 4.48 0.79
N ARG A 266 5.32 4.22 2.09
CA ARG A 266 5.47 5.26 3.13
C ARG A 266 5.65 4.70 4.54
N PHE A 267 5.83 5.62 5.48
CA PHE A 267 5.73 5.36 6.90
C PHE A 267 4.34 5.74 7.41
N HIS A 268 3.73 4.79 8.12
CA HIS A 268 2.48 4.96 8.84
C HIS A 268 2.81 5.10 10.32
N HIS A 269 2.48 6.24 10.91
CA HIS A 269 2.68 6.48 12.33
C HIS A 269 1.34 6.35 13.04
N PHE A 270 1.17 5.27 13.79
CA PHE A 270 -0.04 4.97 14.54
C PHE A 270 0.11 5.43 15.99
N LYS A 271 -0.83 6.27 16.43
CA LYS A 271 -0.88 6.79 17.79
C LYS A 271 -2.32 7.13 18.16
N ASP A 272 -2.75 6.75 19.36
CA ASP A 272 -4.06 7.08 19.94
C ASP A 272 -5.27 6.72 19.04
N GLY A 273 -5.15 5.71 18.18
CA GLY A 273 -6.22 5.32 17.26
C GLY A 273 -6.18 6.01 15.90
N PHE A 274 -5.16 6.83 15.63
CA PHE A 274 -5.01 7.56 14.38
C PHE A 274 -3.74 7.13 13.67
N CYS A 275 -3.74 7.26 12.34
CA CYS A 275 -2.54 7.14 11.52
C CYS A 275 -2.18 8.49 10.90
N SER A 276 -0.88 8.78 10.79
CA SER A 276 -0.37 9.99 10.11
C SER A 276 -0.85 10.16 8.66
N CYS A 277 -1.26 9.08 7.99
CA CYS A 277 -1.79 9.13 6.63
C CYS A 277 -3.24 9.62 6.54
N ARG A 278 -3.96 9.76 7.66
CA ARG A 278 -5.38 10.16 7.72
C ARG A 278 -6.30 9.31 6.83
N ASP A 279 -5.99 8.01 6.74
CA ASP A 279 -6.69 7.05 5.87
C ASP A 279 -6.62 7.39 4.37
N TYR A 280 -5.68 8.27 3.98
CA TYR A 280 -5.39 8.66 2.60
C TYR A 280 -4.02 8.10 2.16
N TRP A 281 -3.94 6.79 1.93
CA TRP A 281 -2.71 6.05 1.65
C TRP A 281 -2.85 5.05 0.52
#